data_AF-G1WB85-F1
#
_entry.id   AF-G1WB85-F1
#
_cell.length_a   1.000
_cell.length_b   1.000
_cell.length_c   1.000
_cell.angle_alpha   90.00
_cell.angle_beta   90.00
_cell.angle_gamma   90.00
#
_symmetry.space_group_name_H-M   'P 1'
#
loop_
_entity.id
_entity.type
_entity.pdbx_description
1 polymer ?
#
loop_
_entity_poly.entity_id
_entity_poly.type
_entity_poly.pdbx_seq_one_letter_code
_entity_poly.pdbx_strand_id
1 'polypeptide(L)'
;MGKRSVLLTTIGNNIKEKRRCQVIKLFTMVLTLFYTISCNSNQYFFDEKRQQIVSCYTIVALDVLDLKTGDIYFIKKIADNTAGTKVINLNYLPKNYNVYQNLHNNPLRCKRFIKPNRIYEIANVSVGDAGRWKVRLSSDYKGKLHAVPIDKSI
;
A
#
# COMPACT_ATOMS: atom_id res chain seq x y z
N MET A 1 22.77 46.07 -45.01
CA MET A 1 22.67 45.87 -43.54
C MET A 1 24.06 46.01 -42.91
N GLY A 2 24.22 46.87 -41.90
CA GLY A 2 25.52 47.12 -41.28
C GLY A 2 25.95 46.01 -40.30
N LYS A 3 27.25 45.70 -40.24
CA LYS A 3 27.84 44.64 -39.38
C LYS A 3 27.36 44.70 -37.91
N ARG A 4 27.09 45.90 -37.38
CA ARG A 4 26.56 46.10 -36.01
C ARG A 4 25.11 45.60 -35.82
N SER A 5 24.25 45.72 -36.83
CA SER A 5 22.85 45.27 -36.77
C SER A 5 22.75 43.73 -36.75
N VAL A 6 23.62 43.06 -37.51
CA VAL A 6 23.71 41.59 -37.50
C VAL A 6 24.19 41.08 -36.14
N LEU A 7 25.21 41.72 -35.54
CA LEU A 7 25.75 41.34 -34.23
C LEU A 7 24.70 41.44 -33.11
N LEU A 8 23.93 42.54 -33.06
CA LEU A 8 22.89 42.74 -32.05
C LEU A 8 21.75 41.72 -32.18
N THR A 9 21.39 41.35 -33.41
CA THR A 9 20.36 40.34 -33.68
C THR A 9 20.81 38.95 -33.19
N THR A 10 22.06 38.58 -33.45
CA THR A 10 22.66 37.31 -32.98
C THR A 10 22.73 37.24 -31.45
N ILE A 11 23.15 38.32 -30.78
CA ILE A 11 23.19 38.37 -29.31
C ILE A 11 21.78 38.23 -28.71
N GLY A 12 20.79 38.92 -29.28
CA GLY A 12 19.39 38.82 -28.82
C GLY A 12 18.80 37.43 -28.97
N ASN A 13 19.10 36.73 -30.07
CA ASN A 13 18.66 35.36 -30.31
C ASN A 13 19.33 34.37 -29.32
N ASN A 14 20.64 34.51 -29.08
CA ASN A 14 21.37 33.69 -28.11
C ASN A 14 20.83 33.85 -26.66
N ILE A 15 20.44 35.07 -26.27
CA ILE A 15 19.84 35.34 -24.95
C ILE A 15 18.45 34.70 -24.83
N LYS A 16 17.62 34.79 -25.89
CA LYS A 16 16.29 34.16 -25.92
C LYS A 16 16.38 32.64 -25.88
N GLU A 17 17.32 32.06 -26.61
CA GLU A 17 17.58 30.62 -26.62
C GLU A 17 18.10 30.12 -25.28
N LYS A 18 19.03 30.84 -24.64
CA LYS A 18 19.53 30.53 -23.29
C LYS A 18 18.41 30.56 -22.24
N ARG A 19 17.50 31.55 -22.30
CA ARG A 19 16.31 31.60 -21.42
C ARG A 19 15.34 30.44 -21.69
N ARG A 20 15.07 30.10 -22.95
CA ARG A 20 14.23 28.95 -23.32
C ARG A 20 14.82 27.63 -22.79
N CYS A 21 16.11 27.42 -22.96
CA CYS A 21 16.82 26.26 -22.42
C CYS A 21 16.76 26.20 -20.88
N GLN A 22 16.87 27.34 -20.18
CA GLN A 22 16.72 27.39 -18.72
C GLN A 22 15.29 27.03 -18.28
N VAL A 23 14.26 27.51 -18.98
CA VAL A 23 12.86 27.17 -18.68
C VAL A 23 12.60 25.69 -18.92
N ILE A 24 13.09 25.12 -20.03
CA ILE A 24 12.95 23.68 -20.33
C ILE A 24 13.67 22.83 -19.27
N LYS A 25 14.86 23.24 -18.81
CA LYS A 25 15.59 22.57 -17.72
C LYS A 25 14.84 22.61 -16.40
N LEU A 26 14.24 23.76 -16.06
CA LEU A 26 13.43 23.88 -14.84
C LEU A 26 12.18 23.00 -14.94
N PHE A 27 11.49 23.02 -16.08
CA PHE A 27 10.29 22.23 -16.29
C PHE A 27 10.58 20.72 -16.28
N THR A 28 11.67 20.29 -16.93
CA THR A 28 12.11 18.89 -16.87
C THR A 28 12.48 18.49 -15.46
N MET A 29 13.25 19.29 -14.70
CA MET A 29 13.59 19.00 -13.30
C MET A 29 12.36 18.86 -12.39
N VAL A 30 11.36 19.74 -12.55
CA VAL A 30 10.09 19.66 -11.81
C VAL A 30 9.31 18.41 -12.21
N LEU A 31 9.29 18.06 -13.50
CA LEU A 31 8.66 16.83 -13.98
C LEU A 31 9.34 15.58 -13.39
N THR A 32 10.68 15.53 -13.38
CA THR A 32 11.43 14.40 -12.79
C THR A 32 11.15 14.27 -11.29
N LEU A 33 11.01 15.40 -10.57
CA LEU A 33 10.64 15.40 -9.16
C LEU A 33 9.22 14.86 -8.92
N PHE A 34 8.26 15.19 -9.77
CA PHE A 34 6.92 14.61 -9.68
C PHE A 34 6.91 13.11 -10.04
N TYR A 35 7.75 12.67 -10.97
CA TYR A 35 7.92 11.25 -11.31
C TYR A 35 8.57 10.42 -10.19
N THR A 36 9.41 11.00 -9.33
CA THR A 36 9.98 10.27 -8.19
C THR A 36 9.02 10.18 -6.99
N ILE A 37 8.04 11.08 -6.90
CA ILE A 37 7.00 11.08 -5.85
C ILE A 37 5.81 10.18 -6.21
N SER A 38 5.62 9.84 -7.49
CA SER A 38 4.47 9.06 -7.96
C SER A 38 4.52 7.55 -7.66
N CYS A 39 5.56 7.06 -6.99
CA CYS A 39 5.61 5.68 -6.49
C CYS A 39 4.85 5.56 -5.15
N ASN A 40 3.53 5.80 -5.16
CA ASN A 40 2.68 5.80 -3.97
C ASN A 40 1.34 5.10 -4.19
N SER A 41 1.30 4.05 -5.01
CA SER A 41 0.15 3.12 -4.96
C SER A 41 0.09 2.43 -3.59
N ASN A 42 -1.11 2.10 -3.12
CA ASN A 42 -1.40 1.31 -1.90
C ASN A 42 -0.89 -0.14 -2.06
N GLN A 43 0.39 -0.28 -2.37
CA GLN A 43 1.03 -1.52 -2.78
C GLN A 43 1.08 -2.45 -1.59
N TYR A 44 0.49 -3.61 -1.82
CA TYR A 44 0.62 -4.78 -0.97
C TYR A 44 0.78 -5.99 -1.90
N PHE A 45 1.34 -7.06 -1.38
CA PHE A 45 1.30 -8.36 -2.03
C PHE A 45 1.23 -9.47 -0.97
N PHE A 46 0.73 -10.63 -1.38
CA PHE A 46 0.75 -11.82 -0.54
C PHE A 46 1.90 -12.74 -0.99
N ASP A 47 2.83 -12.99 -0.09
CA ASP A 47 3.91 -13.96 -0.28
C ASP A 47 3.41 -15.34 0.18
N GLU A 48 2.97 -16.16 -0.78
CA GLU A 48 2.44 -17.50 -0.52
C GLU A 48 3.49 -18.45 0.06
N LYS A 49 4.79 -18.26 -0.26
CA LYS A 49 5.86 -19.12 0.26
C LYS A 49 6.07 -18.88 1.74
N ARG A 50 6.10 -17.60 2.14
CA ARG A 50 6.30 -17.18 3.55
C ARG A 50 4.99 -17.03 4.34
N GLN A 51 3.84 -17.18 3.69
CA GLN A 51 2.50 -17.07 4.28
C GLN A 51 2.25 -15.71 4.94
N GLN A 52 2.68 -14.64 4.27
CA GLN A 52 2.67 -13.29 4.84
C GLN A 52 2.14 -12.26 3.84
N ILE A 53 1.41 -11.28 4.34
CA ILE A 53 1.03 -10.10 3.59
C ILE A 53 2.11 -9.05 3.83
N VAL A 54 2.66 -8.51 2.75
CA VAL A 54 3.67 -7.45 2.77
C VAL A 54 3.01 -6.18 2.24
N SER A 55 3.10 -5.10 2.99
CA SER A 55 2.54 -3.79 2.64
C SER A 55 3.62 -2.72 2.64
N CYS A 56 3.53 -1.77 1.70
CA CYS A 56 4.39 -0.59 1.70
C CYS A 56 4.12 0.33 2.91
N TYR A 57 2.88 0.30 3.42
CA TYR A 57 2.42 1.05 4.59
C TYR A 57 2.39 0.19 5.85
N THR A 58 2.43 0.84 7.01
CA THR A 58 2.33 0.15 8.29
C THR A 58 0.92 -0.39 8.51
N ILE A 59 0.85 -1.68 8.83
CA ILE A 59 -0.34 -2.39 9.27
C ILE A 59 -0.41 -2.26 10.78
N VAL A 60 -1.43 -1.54 11.27
CA VAL A 60 -1.77 -1.36 12.68
C VAL A 60 -3.10 -2.05 13.00
N ALA A 61 -4.00 -2.10 12.02
CA ALA A 61 -5.28 -2.78 12.13
C ALA A 61 -5.68 -3.48 10.82
N LEU A 62 -6.27 -4.68 10.93
CA LEU A 62 -6.89 -5.41 9.83
C LEU A 62 -8.30 -5.84 10.22
N ASP A 63 -9.20 -5.81 9.24
CA ASP A 63 -10.47 -6.52 9.30
C ASP A 63 -10.35 -7.79 8.45
N VAL A 64 -10.76 -8.93 9.01
CA VAL A 64 -10.75 -10.22 8.31
C VAL A 64 -12.15 -10.82 8.36
N LEU A 65 -12.83 -10.84 7.23
CA LEU A 65 -14.17 -11.41 7.05
C LEU A 65 -14.06 -12.84 6.53
N ASP A 66 -14.62 -13.82 7.25
CA ASP A 66 -14.85 -15.17 6.74
C ASP A 66 -16.09 -15.14 5.84
N LEU A 67 -15.90 -15.30 4.52
CA LEU A 67 -16.99 -15.20 3.55
C LEU A 67 -18.00 -16.36 3.65
N LYS A 68 -17.67 -17.43 4.40
CA LYS A 68 -18.57 -18.57 4.57
C LYS A 68 -19.44 -18.47 5.82
N THR A 69 -18.91 -17.99 6.95
CA THR A 69 -19.73 -17.80 8.17
C THR A 69 -20.26 -16.39 8.35
N GLY A 70 -19.64 -15.39 7.71
CA GLY A 70 -19.90 -13.98 8.00
C GLY A 70 -19.20 -13.47 9.27
N ASP A 71 -18.36 -14.29 9.92
CA ASP A 71 -17.59 -13.84 11.09
C ASP A 71 -16.57 -12.78 10.69
N ILE A 72 -16.45 -11.73 11.50
CA ILE A 72 -15.46 -10.68 11.33
C ILE A 72 -14.45 -10.78 12.47
N TYR A 73 -13.17 -10.89 12.10
CA TYR A 73 -12.05 -10.85 13.02
C TYR A 73 -11.32 -9.51 12.89
N PHE A 74 -11.30 -8.75 13.97
CA PHE A 74 -10.61 -7.47 14.07
C PHE A 74 -9.23 -7.71 14.67
N ILE A 75 -8.18 -7.49 13.88
CA ILE A 75 -6.79 -7.60 14.34
C ILE A 75 -6.30 -6.19 14.62
N LYS A 76 -5.96 -5.87 15.87
CA LYS A 76 -5.51 -4.52 16.26
C LYS A 76 -4.23 -4.60 17.07
N LYS A 77 -3.27 -3.71 16.78
CA LYS A 77 -2.09 -3.50 17.63
C LYS A 77 -2.52 -3.10 19.06
N ILE A 78 -1.82 -3.61 20.07
CA ILE A 78 -2.16 -3.40 21.49
C ILE A 78 -1.88 -1.97 21.95
N ALA A 79 -0.79 -1.36 21.47
CA ALA A 79 -0.40 0.01 21.83
C ALA A 79 -0.68 0.98 20.68
N ASP A 80 -1.19 2.16 21.01
CA ASP A 80 -1.52 3.26 20.09
C ASP A 80 -0.27 4.03 19.61
N ASN A 81 0.79 3.32 19.21
CA ASN A 81 1.87 3.95 18.45
C ASN A 81 1.72 3.63 16.96
N THR A 82 1.98 4.64 16.13
CA THR A 82 1.96 4.56 14.66
C THR A 82 2.99 3.58 14.09
N ALA A 83 3.83 2.97 14.94
CA ALA A 83 4.80 1.94 14.61
C ALA A 83 4.13 0.56 14.38
N GLY A 84 3.27 0.45 13.36
CA GLY A 84 2.74 -0.83 12.87
C GLY A 84 3.81 -1.73 12.25
N THR A 85 3.41 -2.86 11.69
CA THR A 85 4.32 -3.75 10.93
C THR A 85 4.09 -3.59 9.43
N LYS A 86 5.12 -3.74 8.61
CA LYS A 86 4.96 -3.84 7.15
C LYS A 86 4.67 -5.26 6.66
N VAL A 87 4.83 -6.24 7.55
CA VAL A 87 4.68 -7.67 7.23
C VAL A 87 3.83 -8.35 8.30
N ILE A 88 2.81 -9.11 7.89
CA ILE A 88 1.93 -9.81 8.82
C ILE A 88 1.58 -11.20 8.32
N ASN A 89 1.64 -12.18 9.22
CA ASN A 89 1.23 -13.56 8.97
C ASN A 89 -0.02 -13.85 9.79
N LEU A 90 -1.14 -14.19 9.14
CA LEU A 90 -2.43 -14.38 9.80
C LEU A 90 -2.51 -15.68 10.62
N ASN A 91 -1.67 -16.68 10.31
CA ASN A 91 -1.54 -17.89 11.10
C ASN A 91 -0.63 -17.70 12.33
N TYR A 92 0.28 -16.72 12.29
CA TYR A 92 1.25 -16.42 13.33
C TYR A 92 1.36 -14.92 13.58
N LEU A 93 0.35 -14.36 14.24
CA LEU A 93 0.31 -12.92 14.52
C LEU A 93 1.40 -12.50 15.51
N PRO A 94 2.00 -11.30 15.32
CA PRO A 94 2.97 -10.79 16.27
C PRO A 94 2.36 -10.60 17.67
N LYS A 95 3.17 -10.77 18.72
CA LYS A 95 2.71 -10.76 20.12
C LYS A 95 1.95 -9.48 20.50
N ASN A 96 2.32 -8.35 19.91
CA ASN A 96 1.75 -7.03 20.15
C ASN A 96 0.47 -6.72 19.35
N TYR A 97 -0.20 -7.74 18.78
CA TYR A 97 -1.53 -7.61 18.17
C TYR A 97 -2.54 -8.47 18.90
N ASN A 98 -3.74 -7.94 19.13
CA ASN A 98 -4.90 -8.70 19.59
C ASN A 98 -5.82 -9.03 18.41
N VAL A 99 -6.62 -10.08 18.58
CA VAL A 99 -7.69 -10.46 17.67
C VAL A 99 -8.99 -10.42 18.45
N TYR A 100 -10.01 -9.77 17.90
CA TYR A 100 -11.38 -9.75 18.43
C TYR A 100 -12.31 -10.36 17.39
N GLN A 101 -13.38 -11.00 17.80
CA GLN A 101 -14.38 -11.56 16.88
C GLN A 101 -15.71 -10.81 17.06
N ASN A 102 -16.41 -10.47 15.97
CA ASN A 102 -17.77 -9.94 15.97
C ASN A 102 -18.04 -8.82 17.00
N LEU A 103 -17.12 -7.84 17.09
CA LEU A 103 -17.19 -6.69 17.99
C LEU A 103 -17.15 -7.03 19.50
N HIS A 104 -16.73 -8.25 19.87
CA HIS A 104 -16.48 -8.56 21.28
C HIS A 104 -15.29 -7.75 21.81
N ASN A 105 -15.47 -7.09 22.95
CA ASN A 105 -14.41 -6.28 23.60
C ASN A 105 -13.27 -7.12 24.19
N ASN A 106 -13.43 -8.44 24.27
CA ASN A 106 -12.42 -9.35 24.82
C ASN A 106 -11.58 -9.96 23.69
N PRO A 107 -10.25 -9.88 23.77
CA PRO A 107 -9.39 -10.49 22.77
C PRO A 107 -9.48 -12.02 22.84
N LEU A 108 -9.42 -12.68 21.69
CA LEU A 108 -9.33 -14.12 21.58
C LEU A 108 -8.07 -14.61 22.31
N ARG A 109 -8.25 -15.56 23.24
CA ARG A 109 -7.14 -16.22 23.94
C ARG A 109 -6.19 -16.94 22.97
N CYS A 110 -6.75 -17.52 21.91
CA CYS A 110 -6.00 -18.14 20.83
C CYS A 110 -6.07 -17.25 19.58
N LYS A 111 -4.91 -16.75 19.12
CA LYS A 111 -4.81 -15.89 17.93
C LYS A 111 -4.84 -16.67 16.61
N ARG A 112 -5.03 -18.00 16.65
CA ARG A 112 -5.17 -18.84 15.45
C ARG A 112 -6.65 -18.95 15.09
N PHE A 113 -7.12 -18.04 14.24
CA PHE A 113 -8.52 -17.95 13.83
C PHE A 113 -8.76 -18.45 12.39
N ILE A 114 -7.73 -18.52 11.54
CA ILE A 114 -7.83 -19.09 10.19
C ILE A 114 -8.25 -20.56 10.28
N LYS A 115 -9.40 -20.88 9.68
CA LYS A 115 -9.94 -22.25 9.59
C LYS A 115 -9.64 -22.83 8.20
N PRO A 116 -9.49 -24.16 8.08
CA PRO A 116 -9.31 -24.82 6.77
C PRO A 116 -10.51 -24.67 5.84
N ASN A 117 -10.26 -24.70 4.53
CA ASN A 117 -11.28 -24.69 3.48
C ASN A 117 -12.26 -23.50 3.58
N ARG A 118 -11.70 -22.31 3.82
CA ARG A 118 -12.44 -21.05 3.94
C ARG A 118 -11.92 -20.02 2.94
N ILE A 119 -12.72 -19.00 2.69
CA ILE A 119 -12.28 -17.83 1.92
C ILE A 119 -12.42 -16.63 2.83
N TYR A 120 -11.33 -15.87 2.94
CA TYR A 120 -11.24 -14.69 3.76
C TYR A 120 -11.07 -13.46 2.89
N GLU A 121 -11.76 -12.41 3.28
CA GLU A 121 -11.57 -11.08 2.75
C GLU A 121 -10.89 -10.23 3.82
N ILE A 122 -9.70 -9.73 3.51
CA ILE A 122 -8.83 -9.06 4.47
C ILE A 122 -8.63 -7.62 4.00
N ALA A 123 -8.97 -6.67 4.86
CA ALA A 123 -8.81 -5.25 4.59
C ALA A 123 -7.84 -4.61 5.58
N ASN A 124 -6.89 -3.83 5.08
CA ASN A 124 -6.10 -2.94 5.92
C ASN A 124 -6.90 -1.68 6.23
N VAL A 125 -7.33 -1.58 7.48
CA VAL A 125 -8.09 -0.45 8.02
C VAL A 125 -7.25 0.48 8.88
N SER A 126 -5.92 0.37 8.78
CA SER A 126 -4.98 1.29 9.42
C SER A 126 -5.23 2.75 9.01
N VAL A 127 -4.86 3.69 9.89
CA VAL A 127 -5.19 5.12 9.77
C VAL A 127 -4.63 5.73 8.47
N GLY A 128 -5.50 6.39 7.70
CA GLY A 128 -5.19 7.12 6.47
C GLY A 128 -5.54 6.36 5.19
N ASP A 129 -6.23 7.01 4.25
CA ASP A 129 -6.71 6.40 2.99
C ASP A 129 -5.58 5.86 2.09
N ALA A 130 -4.39 6.45 2.17
CA ALA A 130 -3.21 6.02 1.42
C ALA A 130 -2.68 4.63 1.84
N GLY A 131 -3.05 4.13 3.03
CA GLY A 131 -2.65 2.80 3.49
C GLY A 131 -3.67 1.71 3.19
N ARG A 132 -4.89 2.06 2.76
CA ARG A 132 -6.01 1.13 2.65
C ARG A 132 -5.84 0.19 1.47
N TRP A 133 -5.97 -1.11 1.74
CA TRP A 133 -5.96 -2.13 0.71
C TRP A 133 -6.82 -3.32 1.14
N LYS A 134 -7.15 -4.17 0.18
CA LYS A 134 -8.03 -5.32 0.37
C LYS A 134 -7.53 -6.49 -0.45
N VAL A 135 -7.42 -7.66 0.17
CA VAL A 135 -6.98 -8.92 -0.46
C VAL A 135 -7.96 -10.05 -0.13
N ARG A 136 -8.15 -10.98 -1.05
CA ARG A 136 -8.93 -12.19 -0.82
C ARG A 136 -8.00 -13.40 -0.81
N LEU A 137 -8.04 -14.18 0.27
CA LEU A 137 -7.21 -15.37 0.45
C LEU A 137 -8.09 -16.58 0.76
N SER A 138 -7.83 -17.71 0.10
CA SER A 138 -8.45 -19.00 0.45
C SER A 138 -7.51 -19.81 1.33
N SER A 139 -8.05 -20.53 2.31
CA SER A 139 -7.31 -21.50 3.10
C SER A 139 -7.54 -22.92 2.57
N ASP A 140 -6.46 -23.69 2.43
CA ASP A 140 -6.56 -25.11 2.09
C ASP A 140 -6.95 -25.98 3.31
N TYR A 141 -6.95 -27.29 3.12
CA TYR A 141 -7.29 -28.28 4.15
C TYR A 141 -6.34 -28.26 5.37
N LYS A 142 -5.14 -27.67 5.25
CA LYS A 142 -4.18 -27.49 6.35
C LYS A 142 -4.24 -26.09 6.96
N GLY A 143 -5.06 -25.20 6.42
CA GLY A 143 -5.14 -23.79 6.82
C GLY A 143 -4.04 -22.91 6.21
N LYS A 144 -3.33 -23.39 5.18
CA LYS A 144 -2.39 -22.57 4.41
C LYS A 144 -3.16 -21.67 3.46
N LEU A 145 -2.80 -20.40 3.41
CA LEU A 145 -3.47 -19.38 2.64
C LEU A 145 -2.89 -19.28 1.21
N HIS A 146 -3.76 -19.04 0.24
CA HIS A 146 -3.47 -18.90 -1.19
C HIS A 146 -4.19 -17.66 -1.72
N ALA A 147 -3.56 -16.91 -2.63
CA ALA A 147 -4.19 -15.72 -3.20
C ALA A 147 -5.35 -16.12 -4.11
N VAL A 148 -6.47 -15.39 -4.00
CA VAL A 148 -7.62 -15.55 -4.88
C VAL A 148 -7.88 -14.21 -5.57
N PRO A 149 -8.21 -14.20 -6.88
CA PRO A 149 -8.66 -12.99 -7.54
C PRO A 149 -9.84 -12.37 -6.78
N ILE A 150 -9.77 -11.07 -6.53
CA ILE A 150 -10.97 -10.31 -6.21
C ILE A 150 -11.62 -10.07 -7.57
N ASP A 151 -12.76 -10.71 -7.84
CA ASP A 151 -13.57 -10.34 -9.00
C ASP A 151 -13.85 -8.84 -8.89
N LYS A 152 -13.27 -8.09 -9.83
CA LYS A 152 -13.61 -6.69 -10.06
C LYS A 152 -14.97 -6.70 -10.76
N SER A 153 -16.04 -7.01 -10.04
CA SER A 153 -17.36 -6.67 -10.52
C SER A 153 -17.42 -5.14 -10.59
N ILE A 154 -17.61 -4.67 -11.82
CA ILE A 154 -17.59 -3.30 -12.35
C ILE A 154 -18.40 -2.32 -11.51
#